data_AF-A0A8S0QA73-F1
#
_entry.id   AF-A0A8S0QA73-F1
#
_cell.length_a   1.000
_cell.length_b   1.000
_cell.length_c   1.000
_cell.angle_alpha   90.00
_cell.angle_beta   90.00
_cell.angle_gamma   90.00
#
_symmetry.space_group_name_H-M   'P 1'
#
loop_
_entity.id
_entity.type
_entity.pdbx_description
1 polymer ?
#
loop_
_entity_poly.entity_id
_entity_poly.type
_entity_poly.pdbx_seq_one_letter_code
_entity_poly.pdbx_strand_id
1 'polypeptide(L)'
;LRNNQQALIKASVSNQVKVTVPLNADVYSRSTSLPSGGDIHDFVVQILKLQSYNNAPFMIDVYPFISLYKDPSFPVDYDFFDGNATPLNDGGANYCNLFYVN
;
A
#
# COMPACT_ATOMS: atom_id res chain seq x y z
N LEU A 1 -4.84 -14.52 -11.60
CA LEU A 1 -3.40 -14.57 -11.25
C LEU A 1 -2.72 -15.90 -11.60
N ARG A 2 -3.14 -17.06 -11.03
CA ARG A 2 -2.46 -18.36 -11.24
C ARG A 2 -2.29 -18.79 -12.70
N ASN A 3 -3.34 -18.73 -13.51
CA ASN A 3 -3.28 -19.13 -14.93
C ASN A 3 -2.32 -18.25 -15.74
N ASN A 4 -2.37 -16.93 -15.53
CA ASN A 4 -1.45 -16.00 -16.18
C ASN A 4 0.01 -16.28 -15.78
N GLN A 5 0.27 -16.54 -14.49
CA GLN A 5 1.61 -16.88 -14.03
C GLN A 5 2.13 -18.17 -14.67
N GLN A 6 1.29 -19.20 -14.77
CA GLN A 6 1.64 -20.45 -15.44
C GLN A 6 1.92 -20.25 -16.94
N ALA A 7 1.17 -19.37 -17.61
CA ALA A 7 1.43 -19.04 -19.01
C ALA A 7 2.79 -18.37 -19.19
N LEU A 8 3.16 -17.42 -18.32
CA LEU A 8 4.47 -16.75 -18.36
C LEU A 8 5.64 -17.73 -18.07
N ILE A 9 5.45 -18.68 -17.16
CA ILE A 9 6.43 -19.75 -16.89
C ILE A 9 6.61 -20.62 -18.14
N LYS A 10 5.51 -21.07 -18.76
CA LYS A 10 5.55 -21.88 -20.00
C LYS A 10 6.21 -21.14 -21.17
N ALA A 11 6.04 -19.83 -21.24
CA ALA A 11 6.70 -18.97 -22.23
C ALA A 11 8.14 -18.57 -21.85
N SER A 12 8.65 -19.03 -20.70
CA SER A 12 10.01 -18.73 -20.19
C SER A 12 10.30 -17.23 -19.98
N VAL A 13 9.27 -16.42 -19.74
CA VAL A 13 9.38 -14.96 -19.50
C VAL A 13 9.01 -14.54 -18.07
N SER A 14 8.70 -15.48 -17.18
CA SER A 14 8.26 -15.21 -15.79
C SER A 14 9.30 -14.51 -14.90
N ASN A 15 10.56 -14.43 -15.35
CA ASN A 15 11.61 -13.65 -14.68
C ASN A 15 11.61 -12.17 -15.08
N GLN A 16 10.99 -11.83 -16.22
CA GLN A 16 10.92 -10.47 -16.75
C GLN A 16 9.53 -9.86 -16.57
N VAL A 17 8.48 -10.68 -16.70
CA VAL A 17 7.07 -10.25 -16.57
C VAL A 17 6.49 -10.85 -15.29
N LYS A 18 5.94 -9.99 -14.42
CA LYS A 18 5.33 -10.37 -13.14
C LYS A 18 3.82 -10.13 -13.18
N VAL A 19 3.05 -11.12 -12.71
CA VAL A 19 1.60 -10.98 -12.57
C VAL A 19 1.27 -10.39 -11.21
N THR A 20 0.56 -9.27 -11.19
CA THR A 20 0.04 -8.61 -9.99
C THR A 20 -1.43 -8.21 -10.20
N VAL A 21 -2.07 -7.68 -9.17
CA VAL A 21 -3.38 -7.04 -9.23
C VAL A 21 -3.32 -5.78 -8.35
N PRO A 22 -3.64 -4.59 -8.88
CA PRO A 22 -3.77 -3.39 -8.04
C PRO A 22 -4.96 -3.54 -7.10
N LEU A 23 -4.77 -3.16 -5.84
CA LEU A 23 -5.80 -3.14 -4.81
C LEU A 23 -5.99 -1.71 -4.30
N ASN A 24 -7.20 -1.38 -3.85
CA ASN A 24 -7.45 -0.10 -3.19
C ASN A 24 -6.97 -0.15 -1.73
N ALA A 25 -6.84 1.00 -1.08
CA ALA A 25 -6.37 1.14 0.30
C ALA A 25 -7.32 0.53 1.36
N ASP A 26 -8.52 0.09 0.98
CA ASP A 26 -9.47 -0.60 1.86
C ASP A 26 -9.04 -2.02 2.24
N VAL A 27 -7.96 -2.52 1.65
CA VAL A 27 -7.30 -3.76 2.09
C VAL A 27 -6.51 -3.59 3.39
N TYR A 28 -6.16 -2.35 3.73
CA TYR A 28 -5.52 -2.03 4.99
C TYR A 28 -6.55 -1.98 6.11
N SER A 29 -6.16 -2.57 7.23
CA SER A 29 -6.82 -2.39 8.51
C SER A 29 -5.81 -1.78 9.48
N ARG A 30 -6.28 -1.12 10.54
CA ARG A 30 -5.37 -0.69 11.59
C ARG A 30 -6.00 -0.80 12.96
N SER A 31 -5.15 -1.08 13.94
CA SER A 31 -5.51 -1.13 15.35
C SER A 31 -5.28 0.21 16.08
N THR A 32 -4.47 1.12 15.52
CA THR A 32 -4.07 2.38 16.19
C THR A 32 -4.00 3.57 15.25
N SER A 33 -3.93 4.76 15.86
CA SER A 33 -3.32 6.03 15.40
C SER A 33 -2.30 6.06 14.25
N LEU A 34 -1.45 5.04 14.23
CA LEU A 34 -0.09 5.15 13.73
C LEU A 34 0.17 4.10 12.63
N PRO A 35 1.09 4.37 11.69
CA PRO A 35 1.46 3.42 10.65
C PRO A 35 1.87 2.04 11.18
N SER A 36 2.58 1.97 12.31
CA SER A 36 3.00 0.73 12.97
C SER A 36 1.84 -0.16 13.44
N GLY A 37 0.63 0.39 13.55
CA GLY A 37 -0.58 -0.36 13.86
C GLY A 37 -1.30 -0.95 12.65
N GLY A 38 -0.73 -0.79 11.44
CA GLY A 38 -1.29 -1.29 10.18
C GLY A 38 -1.21 -2.81 10.03
N ASP A 39 -2.24 -3.38 9.43
CA ASP A 39 -2.36 -4.80 9.10
C ASP A 39 -3.16 -4.96 7.79
N ILE A 40 -3.18 -6.16 7.21
CA ILE A 40 -3.89 -6.44 5.95
C ILE A 40 -5.01 -7.45 6.21
N HIS A 41 -6.18 -7.20 5.62
CA HIS A 41 -7.30 -8.13 5.74
C HIS A 41 -6.99 -9.54 5.20
N ASP A 42 -7.45 -10.56 5.91
CA ASP A 42 -7.20 -11.98 5.61
C ASP A 42 -7.55 -12.41 4.19
N PHE A 43 -8.57 -11.79 3.58
CA PHE A 43 -8.98 -12.12 2.21
C PHE A 43 -7.88 -11.83 1.16
N VAL A 44 -6.92 -10.96 1.49
CA VAL A 44 -5.79 -10.59 0.61
C VAL A 44 -4.58 -11.53 0.78
N VAL A 45 -4.51 -12.28 1.89
CA VAL A 45 -3.37 -13.14 2.23
C VAL A 45 -3.07 -14.17 1.13
N GLN A 46 -4.09 -14.72 0.48
CA GLN A 46 -3.88 -15.68 -0.63
C GLN A 46 -3.21 -15.03 -1.84
N ILE A 47 -3.53 -13.76 -2.11
CA ILE A 47 -2.94 -12.97 -3.20
C ILE A 47 -1.49 -12.62 -2.86
N LEU A 48 -1.21 -12.20 -1.62
CA LEU A 48 0.15 -11.93 -1.12
C LEU A 48 1.05 -13.17 -1.18
N LYS A 49 0.56 -14.33 -0.72
CA LYS A 49 1.29 -15.59 -0.81
C LYS A 49 1.66 -15.91 -2.24
N LEU A 50 0.70 -15.81 -3.17
CA LEU A 50 0.96 -16.09 -4.58
C LEU A 50 2.02 -15.14 -5.19
N GLN A 51 1.96 -13.85 -4.86
CA GLN A 51 2.92 -12.86 -5.36
C GLN A 51 4.31 -13.10 -4.78
N SER A 52 4.40 -13.36 -3.46
CA SER A 52 5.64 -13.72 -2.77
C SER A 52 6.31 -14.96 -3.38
N TYR A 53 5.55 -16.05 -3.62
CA TYR A 53 6.08 -17.26 -4.26
C TYR A 53 6.65 -17.01 -5.67
N ASN A 54 6.21 -15.97 -6.37
CA ASN A 54 6.62 -15.69 -7.75
C ASN A 54 7.56 -14.46 -7.87
N ASN A 55 8.03 -13.91 -6.75
CA ASN A 55 8.76 -12.65 -6.68
C ASN A 55 8.07 -11.54 -7.47
N ALA A 56 6.74 -11.43 -7.30
CA ALA A 56 5.92 -10.40 -7.90
C ALA A 56 5.63 -9.28 -6.87
N PRO A 57 5.57 -8.02 -7.30
CA PRO A 57 5.28 -6.90 -6.41
C PRO A 57 3.82 -6.93 -5.97
N PHE A 58 3.58 -6.48 -4.74
CA PHE A 58 2.26 -6.08 -4.26
C PHE A 58 1.98 -4.64 -4.72
N MET A 59 0.78 -4.40 -5.25
CA MET A 59 0.41 -3.10 -5.83
C MET A 59 -0.83 -2.55 -5.15
N ILE A 60 -0.73 -1.31 -4.67
CA ILE A 60 -1.82 -0.56 -4.04
C ILE A 60 -2.01 0.76 -4.79
N ASP A 61 -3.26 1.10 -5.04
CA ASP A 61 -3.68 2.42 -5.49
C ASP A 61 -3.80 3.33 -4.26
N VAL A 62 -2.86 4.29 -4.14
CA VAL A 62 -2.83 5.26 -3.04
C VAL A 62 -3.38 6.59 -3.52
N TYR A 63 -4.39 7.12 -2.81
CA TYR A 63 -5.07 8.38 -3.14
C TYR A 63 -5.00 9.37 -1.97
N PRO A 64 -3.90 10.12 -1.82
CA PRO A 64 -3.67 11.02 -0.69
C PRO A 64 -4.81 12.06 -0.50
N PHE A 65 -5.31 12.60 -1.62
CA PHE A 65 -6.36 13.62 -1.64
C PHE A 65 -7.73 13.16 -1.11
N ILE A 66 -8.01 11.85 -1.06
CA ILE A 66 -9.31 11.37 -0.54
C ILE A 66 -9.47 11.74 0.94
N SER A 67 -8.38 11.81 1.70
CA SER A 67 -8.39 12.18 3.12
C SER A 67 -8.89 13.61 3.33
N LEU A 68 -8.53 14.56 2.45
CA LEU A 68 -9.00 15.95 2.50
C LEU A 68 -10.52 16.06 2.30
N TYR A 69 -11.10 15.19 1.46
CA TYR A 69 -12.54 15.19 1.24
C TYR A 69 -13.32 14.50 2.36
N LYS A 70 -12.70 13.52 3.04
CA LYS A 70 -13.35 12.72 4.09
C LYS A 70 -13.31 13.35 5.47
N ASP A 71 -12.26 14.11 5.79
CA ASP A 71 -12.09 14.77 7.07
C ASP A 71 -11.75 16.26 6.88
N PRO A 72 -12.69 17.19 7.16
CA PRO A 72 -12.44 18.63 7.09
C PRO A 72 -11.36 19.13 8.06
N SER A 73 -11.02 18.35 9.08
CA SER A 73 -9.97 18.68 10.06
C SER A 73 -8.60 18.18 9.62
N PHE A 74 -8.51 17.52 8.46
CA PHE A 74 -7.27 16.96 7.97
C PHE A 74 -6.26 18.08 7.65
N PRO A 75 -5.01 17.99 8.13
CA PRO A 75 -4.00 19.01 7.87
C PRO A 75 -3.63 19.03 6.39
N VAL A 76 -4.03 20.10 5.69
CA VAL A 76 -3.82 20.28 4.25
C VAL A 76 -2.33 20.16 3.88
N ASP A 77 -1.46 20.71 4.71
CA ASP A 77 0.00 20.72 4.51
C ASP A 77 0.61 19.30 4.48
N TYR A 78 -0.08 18.30 5.02
CA TYR A 78 0.35 16.89 4.97
C TYR A 78 0.23 16.26 3.58
N ASP A 79 -0.55 16.86 2.68
CA ASP A 79 -0.86 16.29 1.36
C ASP A 79 0.04 16.85 0.24
N PHE A 80 0.64 18.02 0.46
CA PHE A 80 1.37 18.76 -0.58
C PHE A 80 2.90 18.60 -0.53
N PHE A 81 3.42 17.82 0.43
CA PHE A 81 4.85 17.52 0.55
C PHE A 81 5.75 18.78 0.64
N ASP A 82 5.22 19.89 1.14
CA ASP A 82 5.90 21.19 1.18
C ASP A 82 6.88 21.34 2.35
N GLY A 83 6.91 20.35 3.25
CA GLY A 83 7.82 20.29 4.40
C GLY A 83 7.34 21.06 5.63
N ASN A 84 6.15 21.67 5.60
CA ASN A 84 5.61 22.45 6.72
C ASN A 84 4.78 21.62 7.70
N ALA A 85 4.46 20.37 7.34
CA ALA A 85 3.71 19.44 8.16
C ALA A 85 4.39 19.13 9.51
N THR A 86 3.62 19.14 10.59
CA THR A 86 4.09 18.68 11.90
C THR A 86 4.32 17.16 11.87
N PRO A 87 5.54 16.65 12.12
CA PRO A 87 5.81 15.23 11.95
C PRO A 87 4.97 14.34 12.89
N LEU A 88 4.42 13.24 12.36
CA LEU A 88 3.82 12.17 13.14
C LEU A 88 4.94 11.24 13.61
N ASN A 89 5.16 11.18 14.92
CA ASN A 89 6.14 10.25 15.50
C ASN A 89 5.48 8.90 15.80
N ASP A 90 6.07 7.85 15.24
CA ASP A 90 5.64 6.46 15.42
C ASP A 90 6.84 5.62 15.86
N GLY A 91 7.04 5.51 17.18
CA GLY A 91 8.13 4.71 17.74
C GLY A 91 9.54 5.18 17.31
N GLY A 92 9.70 6.47 17.00
CA GLY A 92 10.97 7.03 16.50
C GLY A 92 11.05 7.22 14.98
N ALA A 93 10.12 6.65 14.21
CA ALA A 93 9.93 7.03 12.81
C ALA A 93 9.13 8.33 12.73
N ASN A 94 9.60 9.30 11.95
CA ASN A 94 8.90 10.56 11.75
C ASN A 94 8.34 10.61 10.34
N TYR A 95 7.03 10.76 10.23
CA TYR A 95 6.33 10.93 8.96
C TYR A 95 5.94 12.40 8.80
N CYS A 96 6.20 12.99 7.63
CA CYS A 96 5.90 14.40 7.35
C CYS A 96 4.94 14.58 6.18
N ASN A 97 4.35 13.50 5.65
CA ASN A 97 3.35 13.55 4.60
C ASN A 97 2.48 12.29 4.63
N LEU A 98 1.31 12.39 4.00
CA LEU A 98 0.29 11.35 3.96
C LEU A 98 0.75 10.07 3.27
N PHE A 99 1.55 10.20 2.21
CA PHE A 99 1.99 9.05 1.43
C PHE A 99 2.77 8.06 2.27
N TYR A 100 3.55 8.53 3.25
CA TYR A 100 4.29 7.66 4.16
C TYR A 100 3.51 7.16 5.38
N VAL A 101 2.25 7.58 5.56
CA VAL A 101 1.41 7.18 6.72
C VAL A 101 0.46 6.01 6.36
N ASN A 102 0.35 5.65 5.08
CA ASN A 102 -0.50 4.55 4.61
C ASN A 102 0.17 3.18 4.69
#